data_AF-A0A811MCU6-F1
#
_entry.id   AF-A0A811MCU6-F1
#
_cell.length_a   1.000
_cell.length_b   1.000
_cell.length_c   1.000
_cell.angle_alpha   90.00
_cell.angle_beta   90.00
_cell.angle_gamma   90.00
#
_symmetry.space_group_name_H-M   'P 1'
#
loop_
_entity.id
_entity.type
_entity.pdbx_description
1 polymer ?
#
loop_
_entity_poly.entity_id
_entity_poly.type
_entity_poly.pdbx_seq_one_letter_code
_entity_poly.pdbx_strand_id
1 'polypeptide(L)'
;MWDTFAHTFGKISDFSNADVAVDQYHRFEEDVQLMADMGMDAYRFSIAWSRILPNGTGQVNQAGINHYNKVINALLSKGIQPYVTLYHWDLPQALEDRYNGWLDRQIVNDFAAYAEICFKAFGDRVKHWITLNEPHTVAIQGYDAGLHAPGSCSVLLHLYCKTGNSGTEPYIVAAQNGELGIAFDVIWYEPMTNSTIDIEATKRAQEFQLGWFADPFFFGDYPATMRTRANSIWLYIVPSGMRELMNYVKERYNSPTVYITENGMDDGNSPFTSIQDALKDSKRIKYHNDYLSNVAASIKY
;
A
#
# COMPACT_ATOMS: atom_id res chain seq x y z
N MET A 1 13.00 6.86 6.31
CA MET A 1 12.65 5.92 7.39
C MET A 1 12.90 4.48 6.97
N TRP A 2 12.37 4.04 5.84
CA TRP A 2 12.64 2.69 5.32
C TRP A 2 14.10 2.40 5.03
N ASP A 3 14.90 3.37 4.56
CA ASP A 3 16.35 3.17 4.39
C ASP A 3 16.99 2.72 5.72
N THR A 4 16.84 3.52 6.77
CA THR A 4 17.34 3.23 8.11
C THR A 4 16.80 1.91 8.67
N PHE A 5 15.51 1.64 8.49
CA PHE A 5 14.89 0.42 8.97
C PHE A 5 15.44 -0.83 8.26
N ALA A 6 15.55 -0.81 6.93
CA ALA A 6 16.03 -1.95 6.15
C ALA A 6 17.53 -2.20 6.34
N HIS A 7 18.33 -1.16 6.60
CA HIS A 7 19.74 -1.30 6.97
C HIS A 7 19.93 -1.79 8.42
N THR A 8 18.87 -1.89 9.22
CA THR A 8 18.95 -2.44 10.57
C THR A 8 18.92 -3.97 10.53
N PHE A 9 19.97 -4.58 11.07
CA PHE A 9 20.13 -6.04 11.09
C PHE A 9 18.89 -6.75 11.69
N GLY A 10 18.39 -7.77 10.97
CA GLY A 10 17.28 -8.61 11.40
C GLY A 10 15.89 -8.01 11.22
N LYS A 11 15.76 -6.80 10.65
CA LYS A 11 14.44 -6.21 10.32
C LYS A 11 13.85 -6.72 9.00
N ILE A 12 14.69 -7.11 8.06
CA ILE A 12 14.28 -7.73 6.79
C ILE A 12 14.61 -9.22 6.84
N SER A 13 13.65 -10.08 6.47
CA SER A 13 13.73 -11.54 6.64
C SER A 13 14.86 -12.21 5.87
N ASP A 14 15.18 -11.70 4.68
CA ASP A 14 16.28 -12.17 3.83
C ASP A 14 17.53 -11.27 3.89
N PHE A 15 17.53 -10.28 4.80
CA PHE A 15 18.60 -9.30 5.00
C PHE A 15 18.89 -8.41 3.78
N SER A 16 18.00 -8.38 2.78
CA SER A 16 18.09 -7.46 1.66
C SER A 16 17.68 -6.02 2.04
N ASN A 17 17.88 -5.09 1.13
CA ASN A 17 17.41 -3.71 1.23
C ASN A 17 17.03 -3.17 -0.16
N ALA A 18 16.57 -1.93 -0.22
CA ALA A 18 16.13 -1.27 -1.45
C ALA A 18 17.13 -0.25 -2.01
N ASP A 19 18.44 -0.38 -1.72
CA ASP A 19 19.47 0.55 -2.19
C ASP A 19 19.49 0.66 -3.73
N VAL A 20 19.16 -0.46 -4.41
CA VAL A 20 18.99 -0.54 -5.87
C VAL A 20 17.55 -0.88 -6.25
N ALA A 21 16.91 -1.80 -5.53
CA ALA A 21 15.61 -2.38 -5.87
C ALA A 21 15.57 -2.90 -7.32
N VAL A 22 14.58 -2.52 -8.13
CA VAL A 22 14.48 -2.87 -9.56
C VAL A 22 15.21 -1.88 -10.50
N ASP A 23 15.90 -0.89 -9.93
CA ASP A 23 16.64 0.15 -10.64
C ASP A 23 15.80 1.00 -11.63
N GLN A 24 14.50 1.13 -11.39
CA GLN A 24 13.60 1.96 -12.21
C GLN A 24 14.10 3.42 -12.29
N TYR A 25 14.85 3.90 -11.30
CA TYR A 25 15.44 5.24 -11.35
C TYR A 25 16.27 5.49 -12.63
N HIS A 26 16.98 4.47 -13.11
CA HIS A 26 17.75 4.50 -14.36
C HIS A 26 17.03 3.85 -15.53
N ARG A 27 16.07 2.96 -15.28
CA ARG A 27 15.43 2.10 -16.29
C ARG A 27 13.96 2.44 -16.60
N PHE A 28 13.43 3.55 -16.09
CA PHE A 28 12.01 3.90 -16.27
C PHE A 28 11.54 3.93 -17.73
N GLU A 29 12.40 4.23 -18.70
CA GLU A 29 12.01 4.20 -20.12
C GLU A 29 11.68 2.78 -20.62
N GLU A 30 12.40 1.76 -20.13
CA GLU A 30 12.13 0.36 -20.41
C GLU A 30 10.79 -0.07 -19.79
N ASP A 31 10.57 0.30 -18.52
CA ASP A 31 9.31 0.00 -17.82
C ASP A 31 8.11 0.65 -18.53
N VAL A 32 8.26 1.91 -18.97
CA VAL A 32 7.24 2.64 -19.74
C VAL A 32 6.96 1.94 -21.07
N GLN A 33 7.98 1.44 -21.76
CA GLN A 33 7.80 0.70 -23.00
C GLN A 33 7.06 -0.62 -22.76
N LEU A 34 7.41 -1.37 -21.72
CA LEU A 34 6.73 -2.62 -21.36
C LEU A 34 5.25 -2.39 -21.03
N MET A 35 4.93 -1.31 -20.31
CA MET A 35 3.53 -0.93 -20.05
C MET A 35 2.77 -0.60 -21.33
N ALA A 36 3.41 0.09 -22.29
CA ALA A 36 2.81 0.37 -23.58
C ALA A 36 2.58 -0.91 -24.40
N ASP A 37 3.53 -1.85 -24.38
CA ASP A 37 3.44 -3.13 -25.08
C ASP A 37 2.32 -4.02 -24.50
N MET A 38 2.07 -3.92 -23.19
CA MET A 38 0.93 -4.56 -22.53
C MET A 38 -0.42 -3.89 -22.81
N GLY A 39 -0.42 -2.69 -23.40
CA GLY A 39 -1.63 -1.91 -23.67
C GLY A 39 -2.24 -1.27 -22.42
N MET A 40 -1.41 -0.90 -21.44
CA MET A 40 -1.88 -0.25 -20.20
C MET A 40 -2.25 1.22 -20.46
N ASP A 41 -3.43 1.64 -20.00
CA ASP A 41 -3.91 3.02 -20.14
C ASP A 41 -3.35 3.98 -19.07
N ALA A 42 -2.94 3.44 -17.93
CA ALA A 42 -2.50 4.23 -16.77
C ALA A 42 -1.38 3.53 -16.00
N TYR A 43 -0.55 4.33 -15.34
CA TYR A 43 0.46 3.85 -14.40
C TYR A 43 0.34 4.58 -13.08
N ARG A 44 0.13 3.80 -12.01
CA ARG A 44 0.17 4.30 -10.65
C ARG A 44 1.58 4.16 -10.08
N PHE A 45 2.17 5.26 -9.66
CA PHE A 45 3.48 5.29 -8.99
C PHE A 45 3.49 6.31 -7.84
N SER A 46 4.51 6.28 -6.99
CA SER A 46 4.70 7.25 -5.92
C SER A 46 5.88 8.21 -6.16
N ILE A 47 5.78 9.40 -5.60
CA ILE A 47 6.90 10.34 -5.52
C ILE A 47 7.55 10.16 -4.15
N ALA A 48 8.85 9.91 -4.14
CA ALA A 48 9.61 9.75 -2.91
C ALA A 48 9.80 11.11 -2.23
N TRP A 49 9.20 11.33 -1.07
CA TRP A 49 9.26 12.62 -0.36
C TRP A 49 10.72 13.01 -0.10
N SER A 50 11.53 12.09 0.43
CA SER A 50 12.95 12.31 0.70
C SER A 50 13.77 12.64 -0.55
N ARG A 51 13.32 12.23 -1.75
CA ARG A 51 13.98 12.56 -3.01
C ARG A 51 13.70 14.00 -3.45
N ILE A 52 12.52 14.53 -3.12
CA ILE A 52 12.14 15.93 -3.40
C ILE A 52 12.68 16.87 -2.32
N LEU A 53 12.55 16.49 -1.05
CA LEU A 53 13.02 17.22 0.11
C LEU A 53 13.88 16.29 0.99
N PRO A 54 15.21 16.28 0.81
CA PRO A 54 16.11 15.39 1.56
C PRO A 54 16.01 15.52 3.08
N ASN A 55 15.78 16.75 3.58
CA ASN A 55 15.60 17.03 5.00
C ASN A 55 14.11 17.02 5.43
N GLY A 56 13.23 16.49 4.57
CA GLY A 56 11.77 16.50 4.67
C GLY A 56 11.11 17.88 4.47
N THR A 57 11.84 18.94 4.76
CA THR A 57 11.44 20.35 4.57
C THR A 57 12.58 21.15 3.95
N GLY A 58 12.28 22.37 3.48
CA GLY A 58 13.31 23.33 3.08
C GLY A 58 13.71 23.22 1.61
N GLN A 59 15.02 23.06 1.35
CA GLN A 59 15.54 23.14 -0.01
C GLN A 59 15.10 21.95 -0.87
N VAL A 60 14.49 22.26 -2.00
CA VAL A 60 14.10 21.29 -3.03
C VAL A 60 15.33 20.71 -3.72
N ASN A 61 15.38 19.40 -3.83
CA ASN A 61 16.34 18.70 -4.66
C ASN A 61 15.87 18.71 -6.12
N GLN A 62 16.44 19.62 -6.91
CA GLN A 62 16.06 19.76 -8.32
C GLN A 62 16.31 18.50 -9.15
N ALA A 63 17.31 17.67 -8.80
CA ALA A 63 17.53 16.41 -9.50
C ALA A 63 16.34 15.43 -9.31
N GLY A 64 15.73 15.41 -8.13
CA GLY A 64 14.50 14.66 -7.85
C GLY A 64 13.34 15.14 -8.70
N ILE A 65 13.12 16.46 -8.77
CA ILE A 65 12.10 17.06 -9.65
C ILE A 65 12.32 16.69 -11.11
N ASN A 66 13.58 16.78 -11.57
CA ASN A 66 13.94 16.46 -12.95
C ASN A 66 13.70 14.97 -13.27
N HIS A 67 13.97 14.06 -12.34
CA HIS A 67 13.69 12.64 -12.51
C HIS A 67 12.19 12.39 -12.72
N TYR A 68 11.32 12.86 -11.82
CA TYR A 68 9.88 12.65 -11.97
C TYR A 68 9.30 13.34 -13.21
N ASN A 69 9.83 14.50 -13.61
CA ASN A 69 9.48 15.11 -14.88
C ASN A 69 9.77 14.19 -16.08
N LYS A 70 10.92 13.50 -16.10
CA LYS A 70 11.26 12.55 -17.17
C LYS A 70 10.30 11.37 -17.18
N VAL A 71 10.01 10.79 -16.01
CA VAL A 71 9.07 9.66 -15.88
C VAL A 71 7.67 10.06 -16.38
N ILE A 72 7.13 11.17 -15.89
CA ILE A 72 5.81 11.68 -16.29
C ILE A 72 5.75 11.94 -17.80
N ASN A 73 6.79 12.58 -18.36
CA ASN A 73 6.84 12.86 -19.80
C ASN A 73 6.94 11.57 -20.62
N ALA A 74 7.70 10.58 -20.17
CA ALA A 74 7.82 9.29 -20.85
C ALA A 74 6.47 8.56 -20.88
N LEU A 75 5.74 8.51 -19.75
CA LEU A 75 4.39 7.94 -19.68
C LEU A 75 3.44 8.61 -20.68
N LEU A 76 3.35 9.95 -20.63
CA LEU A 76 2.47 10.71 -21.51
C LEU A 76 2.84 10.57 -22.98
N SER A 77 4.13 10.42 -23.31
CA SER A 77 4.59 10.18 -24.69
C SER A 77 4.07 8.87 -25.28
N LYS A 78 3.71 7.91 -24.42
CA LYS A 78 3.09 6.63 -24.79
C LYS A 78 1.58 6.61 -24.57
N GLY A 79 0.97 7.75 -24.22
CA GLY A 79 -0.46 7.84 -23.93
C GLY A 79 -0.87 7.29 -22.56
N ILE A 80 0.09 6.89 -21.72
CA ILE A 80 -0.16 6.30 -20.41
C ILE A 80 -0.41 7.41 -19.38
N GLN A 81 -1.56 7.37 -18.70
CA GLN A 81 -1.94 8.39 -17.73
C GLN A 81 -1.21 8.18 -16.38
N PRO A 82 -0.54 9.21 -15.83
CA PRO A 82 0.11 9.12 -14.52
C PRO A 82 -0.92 9.28 -13.39
N TYR A 83 -1.02 8.26 -12.54
CA TYR A 83 -1.75 8.30 -11.26
C TYR A 83 -0.72 8.37 -10.13
N VAL A 84 -0.61 9.52 -9.46
CA VAL A 84 0.52 9.77 -8.55
C VAL A 84 0.11 9.70 -7.09
N THR A 85 0.80 8.85 -6.34
CA THR A 85 0.71 8.77 -4.88
C THR A 85 1.77 9.65 -4.23
N LEU A 86 1.37 10.57 -3.34
CA LEU A 86 2.30 11.52 -2.70
C LEU A 86 3.08 10.87 -1.55
N TYR A 87 2.47 9.95 -0.82
CA TYR A 87 3.09 9.24 0.28
C TYR A 87 2.79 7.74 0.22
N HIS A 88 3.85 6.94 0.14
CA HIS A 88 3.79 5.49 0.15
C HIS A 88 4.79 4.96 1.18
N TRP A 89 4.52 5.30 2.44
CA TRP A 89 5.26 4.85 3.63
C TRP A 89 6.69 5.41 3.75
N ASP A 90 7.06 6.31 2.85
CA ASP A 90 8.42 6.75 2.54
C ASP A 90 8.86 8.01 3.30
N LEU A 91 8.46 8.12 4.57
CA LEU A 91 8.72 9.31 5.39
C LEU A 91 10.23 9.64 5.43
N PRO A 92 10.64 10.90 5.16
CA PRO A 92 12.03 11.32 5.30
C PRO A 92 12.53 11.09 6.73
N GLN A 93 13.68 10.41 6.88
CA GLN A 93 14.26 10.12 8.19
C GLN A 93 14.47 11.39 9.02
N ALA A 94 14.81 12.50 8.37
CA ALA A 94 15.01 13.79 9.03
C ALA A 94 13.77 14.34 9.76
N LEU A 95 12.54 13.94 9.38
CA LEU A 95 11.31 14.33 10.09
C LEU A 95 11.03 13.38 11.26
N GLU A 96 11.29 12.08 11.06
CA GLU A 96 11.26 11.08 12.12
C GLU A 96 12.23 11.47 13.25
N ASP A 97 13.48 11.79 12.93
CA ASP A 97 14.49 12.18 13.92
C ASP A 97 14.17 13.51 14.62
N ARG A 98 13.49 14.44 13.92
CA ARG A 98 13.23 15.80 14.43
C ARG A 98 12.08 15.82 15.43
N TYR A 99 11.01 15.08 15.17
CA TYR A 99 9.78 15.13 15.97
C TYR A 99 8.97 13.83 15.99
N ASN A 100 9.54 12.68 15.61
CA ASN A 100 8.86 11.39 15.51
C ASN A 100 7.75 11.34 14.43
N GLY A 101 7.96 12.07 13.32
CA GLY A 101 7.19 11.88 12.11
C GLY A 101 5.68 12.02 12.31
N TRP A 102 4.94 10.95 12.00
CA TRP A 102 3.47 10.93 12.06
C TRP A 102 2.88 11.04 13.47
N LEU A 103 3.70 10.97 14.52
CA LEU A 103 3.27 11.16 15.91
C LEU A 103 3.14 12.64 16.29
N ASP A 104 3.75 13.56 15.55
CA ASP A 104 3.66 15.00 15.79
C ASP A 104 2.77 15.69 14.77
N ARG A 105 1.93 16.64 15.22
CA ARG A 105 1.01 17.39 14.36
C ARG A 105 1.72 18.30 13.35
N GLN A 106 3.00 18.65 13.57
CA GLN A 106 3.80 19.41 12.60
C GLN A 106 3.88 18.70 11.23
N ILE A 107 3.80 17.36 11.20
CA ILE A 107 3.84 16.58 9.96
C ILE A 107 2.77 16.99 8.95
N VAL A 108 1.61 17.47 9.43
CA VAL A 108 0.51 17.91 8.56
C VAL A 108 0.92 19.13 7.74
N ASN A 109 1.60 20.09 8.37
CA ASN A 109 2.09 21.29 7.70
C ASN A 109 3.24 20.96 6.74
N ASP A 110 4.16 20.10 7.17
CA ASP A 110 5.31 19.69 6.36
C ASP A 110 4.86 18.88 5.13
N PHE A 111 3.88 17.99 5.30
CA PHE A 111 3.27 17.22 4.21
C PHE A 111 2.50 18.13 3.25
N ALA A 112 1.74 19.11 3.75
CA ALA A 112 1.04 20.07 2.90
C ALA A 112 2.01 20.90 2.05
N ALA A 113 3.12 21.36 2.62
CA ALA A 113 4.16 22.08 1.90
C ALA A 113 4.83 21.21 0.82
N TYR A 114 5.11 19.94 1.14
CA TYR A 114 5.61 18.97 0.18
C TYR A 114 4.61 18.73 -0.98
N ALA A 115 3.33 18.51 -0.66
CA ALA A 115 2.27 18.31 -1.64
C ALA A 115 2.14 19.53 -2.57
N GLU A 116 2.21 20.75 -2.03
CA GLU A 116 2.17 21.99 -2.81
C GLU A 116 3.35 22.08 -3.80
N ILE A 117 4.56 21.66 -3.40
CA ILE A 117 5.72 21.58 -4.29
C ILE A 117 5.46 20.60 -5.43
N CYS A 118 4.91 19.42 -5.14
CA CYS A 118 4.54 18.43 -6.15
C CYS A 118 3.47 18.95 -7.11
N PHE A 119 2.42 19.61 -6.60
CA PHE A 119 1.36 20.18 -7.44
C PHE A 119 1.89 21.28 -8.36
N LYS A 120 2.77 22.16 -7.85
CA LYS A 120 3.41 23.20 -8.67
C LYS A 120 4.34 22.62 -9.73
N ALA A 121 5.08 21.56 -9.40
CA ALA A 121 6.07 20.97 -10.31
C ALA A 121 5.46 20.05 -11.38
N PHE A 122 4.35 19.37 -11.07
CA PHE A 122 3.82 18.28 -11.90
C PHE A 122 2.33 18.39 -12.23
N GLY A 123 1.59 19.24 -11.53
CA GLY A 123 0.12 19.36 -11.66
C GLY A 123 -0.36 19.90 -13.01
N ASP A 124 0.55 20.46 -13.83
CA ASP A 124 0.26 20.82 -15.22
C ASP A 124 -0.06 19.57 -16.06
N ARG A 125 0.59 18.44 -15.76
CA ARG A 125 0.49 17.15 -16.48
C ARG A 125 -0.22 16.05 -15.69
N VAL A 126 -0.05 16.00 -14.37
CA VAL A 126 -0.66 14.98 -13.50
C VAL A 126 -2.02 15.47 -12.99
N LYS A 127 -3.08 14.71 -13.30
CA LYS A 127 -4.47 15.04 -12.93
C LYS A 127 -5.09 14.10 -11.91
N HIS A 128 -4.48 12.95 -11.66
CA HIS A 128 -4.95 11.95 -10.71
C HIS A 128 -3.94 11.82 -9.57
N TRP A 129 -4.37 12.23 -8.38
CA TRP A 129 -3.54 12.28 -7.18
C TRP A 129 -4.13 11.41 -6.08
N ILE A 130 -3.26 10.72 -5.37
CA ILE A 130 -3.53 9.94 -4.16
C ILE A 130 -2.63 10.51 -3.07
N THR A 131 -3.17 10.89 -1.92
CA THR A 131 -2.38 11.47 -0.82
C THR A 131 -1.58 10.40 -0.09
N LEU A 132 -2.28 9.48 0.57
CA LEU A 132 -1.72 8.42 1.39
C LEU A 132 -2.08 7.04 0.80
N ASN A 133 -1.10 6.13 0.81
CA ASN A 133 -1.33 4.72 0.59
C ASN A 133 -1.49 3.96 1.92
N GLU A 134 -2.56 3.18 2.06
CA GLU A 134 -2.78 2.24 3.16
C GLU A 134 -2.46 2.81 4.55
N PRO A 135 -3.12 3.92 4.96
CA PRO A 135 -2.84 4.55 6.25
C PRO A 135 -3.11 3.61 7.43
N HIS A 136 -4.05 2.66 7.28
CA HIS A 136 -4.29 1.62 8.27
C HIS A 136 -3.07 0.70 8.42
N THR A 137 -2.52 0.17 7.30
CA THR A 137 -1.28 -0.63 7.33
C THR A 137 -0.13 0.12 7.99
N VAL A 138 0.05 1.42 7.70
CA VAL A 138 1.09 2.25 8.35
C VAL A 138 0.91 2.29 9.87
N ALA A 139 -0.31 2.59 10.33
CA ALA A 139 -0.60 2.70 11.76
C ALA A 139 -0.37 1.37 12.49
N ILE A 140 -0.87 0.27 11.95
CA ILE A 140 -0.79 -1.04 12.61
C ILE A 140 0.61 -1.64 12.50
N GLN A 141 1.17 -1.75 11.31
CA GLN A 141 2.46 -2.42 11.14
C GLN A 141 3.64 -1.59 11.65
N GLY A 142 3.53 -0.26 11.57
CA GLY A 142 4.59 0.66 12.00
C GLY A 142 4.58 0.99 13.49
N TYR A 143 3.39 1.08 14.12
CA TYR A 143 3.22 1.64 15.47
C TYR A 143 2.49 0.72 16.47
N ASP A 144 1.95 -0.43 16.03
CA ASP A 144 1.42 -1.47 16.92
C ASP A 144 2.28 -2.74 16.89
N ALA A 145 2.40 -3.37 15.71
CA ALA A 145 3.14 -4.62 15.56
C ALA A 145 4.67 -4.41 15.50
N GLY A 146 5.13 -3.23 15.08
CA GLY A 146 6.55 -2.89 14.93
C GLY A 146 7.30 -3.67 13.84
N LEU A 147 6.55 -4.24 12.88
CA LEU A 147 7.07 -5.02 11.76
C LEU A 147 7.50 -4.15 10.57
N HIS A 148 6.91 -2.97 10.42
CA HIS A 148 7.30 -1.97 9.41
C HIS A 148 7.97 -0.78 10.09
N ALA A 149 8.68 0.04 9.30
CA ALA A 149 9.26 1.29 9.78
C ALA A 149 8.16 2.22 10.38
N PRO A 150 8.38 2.89 11.54
CA PRO A 150 9.63 2.98 12.32
C PRO A 150 9.95 1.76 13.18
N GLY A 151 9.03 0.83 13.35
CA GLY A 151 9.20 -0.37 14.16
C GLY A 151 8.90 -0.14 15.63
N SER A 152 7.96 0.75 15.93
CA SER A 152 7.49 1.08 17.28
C SER A 152 6.46 0.06 17.74
N CYS A 153 6.65 -0.52 18.93
CA CYS A 153 5.68 -1.43 19.53
C CYS A 153 5.85 -1.59 21.05
N SER A 154 4.82 -2.10 21.73
CA SER A 154 4.83 -2.40 23.17
C SER A 154 5.03 -3.88 23.54
N VAL A 155 5.17 -4.79 22.56
CA VAL A 155 5.17 -6.24 22.83
C VAL A 155 6.42 -6.69 23.61
N LEU A 156 6.18 -7.43 24.71
CA LEU A 156 7.17 -8.03 25.63
C LEU A 156 8.23 -7.06 26.18
N LEU A 157 7.86 -6.04 26.96
CA LEU A 157 8.82 -5.21 27.72
C LEU A 157 9.94 -4.61 26.85
N HIS A 158 9.66 -4.28 25.58
CA HIS A 158 10.66 -3.79 24.61
C HIS A 158 11.73 -4.81 24.16
N LEU A 159 11.53 -6.12 24.37
CA LEU A 159 12.46 -7.15 23.89
C LEU A 159 12.64 -7.13 22.36
N TYR A 160 11.57 -6.80 21.62
CA TYR A 160 11.56 -6.80 20.15
C TYR A 160 11.53 -5.40 19.52
N CYS A 161 10.98 -4.40 20.23
CA CYS A 161 10.99 -2.99 19.82
C CYS A 161 11.57 -2.14 20.95
N LYS A 162 12.60 -1.34 20.66
CA LYS A 162 13.32 -0.56 21.69
C LYS A 162 12.46 0.57 22.30
N THR A 163 11.43 1.02 21.61
CA THR A 163 10.56 2.17 21.94
C THR A 163 9.15 1.99 21.34
N GLY A 164 8.18 2.80 21.77
CA GLY A 164 6.82 2.87 21.21
C GLY A 164 5.70 2.57 22.21
N ASN A 165 4.47 3.00 21.88
CA ASN A 165 3.24 2.76 22.64
C ASN A 165 2.07 2.34 21.75
N SER A 166 1.86 1.02 21.66
CA SER A 166 0.77 0.38 20.90
C SER A 166 -0.63 0.84 21.33
N GLY A 167 -0.79 1.34 22.57
CA GLY A 167 -2.07 1.81 23.09
C GLY A 167 -2.47 3.21 22.60
N THR A 168 -1.54 4.01 22.07
CA THR A 168 -1.80 5.42 21.70
C THR A 168 -1.32 5.80 20.32
N GLU A 169 -0.16 5.31 19.88
CA GLU A 169 0.49 5.75 18.64
C GLU A 169 -0.32 5.44 17.37
N PRO A 170 -0.90 4.22 17.19
CA PRO A 170 -1.73 3.94 16.02
C PRO A 170 -2.92 4.90 15.85
N TYR A 171 -3.55 5.30 16.96
CA TYR A 171 -4.68 6.23 16.94
C TYR A 171 -4.26 7.66 16.54
N ILE A 172 -3.06 8.09 16.93
CA ILE A 172 -2.53 9.41 16.56
C ILE A 172 -2.25 9.46 15.05
N VAL A 173 -1.66 8.39 14.50
CA VAL A 173 -1.34 8.27 13.07
C VAL A 173 -2.61 8.17 12.23
N ALA A 174 -3.62 7.41 12.68
CA ALA A 174 -4.88 7.25 11.96
C ALA A 174 -5.76 8.52 11.96
N ALA A 175 -5.64 9.40 12.96
CA ALA A 175 -6.51 10.57 13.15
C ALA A 175 -6.06 11.85 12.40
N GLN A 176 -5.54 11.72 11.18
CA GLN A 176 -5.09 12.86 10.36
C GLN A 176 -6.13 13.20 9.27
N ASN A 177 -6.74 14.38 9.37
CA ASN A 177 -7.84 14.83 8.48
C ASN A 177 -7.33 15.40 7.15
N GLY A 178 -7.04 14.55 6.16
CA GLY A 178 -6.72 14.95 4.78
C GLY A 178 -7.92 14.85 3.81
N GLU A 179 -8.01 15.76 2.82
CA GLU A 179 -9.19 15.92 1.92
C GLU A 179 -8.91 15.69 0.42
N LEU A 180 -7.81 15.04 0.03
CA LEU A 180 -7.53 14.66 -1.37
C LEU A 180 -7.35 13.12 -1.45
N GLY A 181 -7.84 12.50 -2.53
CA GLY A 181 -8.07 11.06 -2.67
C GLY A 181 -7.09 10.15 -1.92
N ILE A 182 -7.61 9.13 -1.23
CA ILE A 182 -6.83 8.22 -0.37
C ILE A 182 -6.99 6.80 -0.90
N ALA A 183 -5.91 6.01 -0.91
CA ALA A 183 -5.97 4.58 -1.20
C ALA A 183 -6.02 3.81 0.11
N PHE A 184 -7.12 3.09 0.35
CA PHE A 184 -7.32 2.27 1.54
C PHE A 184 -7.04 0.80 1.21
N ASP A 185 -6.32 0.10 2.10
CA ASP A 185 -6.31 -1.35 2.11
C ASP A 185 -7.65 -1.87 2.64
N VAL A 186 -8.26 -2.81 1.91
CA VAL A 186 -9.55 -3.39 2.29
C VAL A 186 -9.54 -4.89 2.05
N ILE A 187 -9.95 -5.63 3.07
CA ILE A 187 -10.17 -7.08 3.05
C ILE A 187 -11.66 -7.30 3.27
N TRP A 188 -12.25 -8.17 2.46
CA TRP A 188 -13.64 -8.57 2.66
C TRP A 188 -13.75 -9.65 3.74
N TYR A 189 -14.76 -9.52 4.60
CA TYR A 189 -15.07 -10.48 5.65
C TYR A 189 -16.43 -11.14 5.39
N GLU A 190 -16.52 -12.45 5.60
CA GLU A 190 -17.78 -13.21 5.54
C GLU A 190 -18.07 -13.86 6.91
N PRO A 191 -19.34 -13.98 7.33
CA PRO A 191 -19.67 -14.63 8.59
C PRO A 191 -19.44 -16.14 8.51
N MET A 192 -18.84 -16.69 9.56
CA MET A 192 -18.55 -18.13 9.63
C MET A 192 -19.84 -18.98 9.58
N THR A 193 -20.90 -18.51 10.25
CA THR A 193 -22.22 -19.13 10.21
C THR A 193 -23.33 -18.07 10.10
N ASN A 194 -24.57 -18.49 9.87
CA ASN A 194 -25.74 -17.60 9.87
C ASN A 194 -26.17 -17.15 11.28
N SER A 195 -25.34 -17.35 12.30
CA SER A 195 -25.64 -16.89 13.65
C SER A 195 -25.60 -15.36 13.72
N THR A 196 -26.42 -14.77 14.59
CA THR A 196 -26.40 -13.32 14.83
C THR A 196 -25.03 -12.86 15.32
N ILE A 197 -24.35 -13.68 16.13
CA ILE A 197 -23.02 -13.37 16.67
C ILE A 197 -21.98 -13.26 15.55
N ASP A 198 -21.98 -14.19 14.59
CA ASP A 198 -21.02 -14.18 13.49
C ASP A 198 -21.32 -13.07 12.49
N ILE A 199 -22.60 -12.80 12.20
CA ILE A 199 -23.00 -11.67 11.35
C ILE A 199 -22.59 -10.35 11.98
N GLU A 200 -22.82 -10.18 13.28
CA GLU A 200 -22.37 -8.99 14.01
C GLU A 200 -20.84 -8.94 14.14
N ALA A 201 -20.16 -10.08 14.25
CA ALA A 201 -18.69 -10.13 14.26
C ALA A 201 -18.11 -9.74 12.91
N THR A 202 -18.71 -10.16 11.80
CA THR A 202 -18.33 -9.73 10.45
C THR A 202 -18.59 -8.25 10.24
N LYS A 203 -19.75 -7.73 10.64
CA LYS A 203 -20.03 -6.28 10.60
C LYS A 203 -19.01 -5.53 11.43
N ARG A 204 -18.73 -6.00 12.65
CA ARG A 204 -17.66 -5.44 13.48
C ARG A 204 -16.32 -5.53 12.75
N ALA A 205 -15.89 -6.65 12.18
CA ALA A 205 -14.61 -6.78 11.47
C ALA A 205 -14.52 -5.92 10.20
N GLN A 206 -15.63 -5.69 9.49
CA GLN A 206 -15.71 -4.75 8.37
C GLN A 206 -15.66 -3.29 8.85
N GLU A 207 -16.27 -2.99 10.01
CA GLU A 207 -16.22 -1.67 10.68
C GLU A 207 -14.88 -1.44 11.43
N PHE A 208 -14.23 -2.52 11.86
CA PHE A 208 -12.98 -2.67 12.60
C PHE A 208 -11.97 -3.45 11.75
N GLN A 209 -11.78 -3.16 10.46
CA GLN A 209 -10.53 -3.53 9.78
C GLN A 209 -9.42 -2.54 10.22
N LEU A 210 -9.27 -2.57 11.54
CA LEU A 210 -8.35 -1.98 12.49
C LEU A 210 -8.39 -2.76 13.83
N GLY A 211 -9.19 -3.84 13.97
CA GLY A 211 -9.31 -4.67 15.15
C GLY A 211 -8.98 -6.13 14.84
N TRP A 212 -7.80 -6.56 15.29
CA TRP A 212 -7.53 -7.94 15.74
C TRP A 212 -7.18 -8.99 14.66
N PHE A 213 -5.90 -9.02 14.24
CA PHE A 213 -5.25 -10.16 13.55
C PHE A 213 -5.20 -11.46 14.42
N ALA A 214 -6.34 -11.94 14.92
CA ALA A 214 -6.39 -13.08 15.85
C ALA A 214 -7.16 -14.30 15.35
N ASP A 215 -8.00 -14.22 14.32
CA ASP A 215 -8.86 -15.36 13.98
C ASP A 215 -8.15 -16.61 13.40
N PRO A 216 -6.99 -16.52 12.72
CA PRO A 216 -6.20 -17.72 12.41
C PRO A 216 -5.55 -18.38 13.64
N PHE A 217 -5.46 -17.66 14.77
CA PHE A 217 -4.82 -18.15 15.99
C PHE A 217 -5.80 -18.81 16.98
N PHE A 218 -7.12 -18.62 16.82
CA PHE A 218 -8.12 -19.13 17.76
C PHE A 218 -9.10 -20.18 17.20
N PHE A 219 -9.32 -20.28 15.88
CA PHE A 219 -10.45 -21.09 15.34
C PHE A 219 -10.12 -22.21 14.33
N GLY A 220 -8.85 -22.39 13.94
CA GLY A 220 -8.36 -23.71 13.53
C GLY A 220 -8.69 -24.26 12.13
N ASP A 221 -9.39 -23.58 11.21
CA ASP A 221 -9.24 -23.76 9.75
C ASP A 221 -10.15 -22.84 8.90
N TYR A 222 -9.79 -22.56 7.65
CA TYR A 222 -10.67 -21.91 6.66
C TYR A 222 -11.43 -22.94 5.78
N PRO A 223 -12.63 -22.60 5.23
CA PRO A 223 -13.36 -23.45 4.30
C PRO A 223 -12.52 -23.90 3.09
N ALA A 224 -12.79 -25.09 2.54
CA ALA A 224 -11.97 -25.70 1.48
C ALA A 224 -11.81 -24.82 0.22
N THR A 225 -12.80 -24.01 -0.12
CA THR A 225 -12.77 -23.02 -1.22
C THR A 225 -11.80 -21.87 -0.95
N MET A 226 -11.57 -21.53 0.32
CA MET A 226 -10.63 -20.50 0.78
C MET A 226 -9.24 -21.04 1.07
N ARG A 227 -8.95 -22.34 0.84
CA ARG A 227 -7.60 -22.91 1.08
C ARG A 227 -6.59 -22.59 -0.03
N THR A 228 -7.05 -22.05 -1.16
CA THR A 228 -6.13 -21.65 -2.23
C THR A 228 -5.53 -20.29 -1.86
N ARG A 229 -4.25 -20.30 -1.50
CA ARG A 229 -3.49 -19.13 -1.08
C ARG A 229 -2.42 -18.76 -2.11
N ALA A 230 -2.02 -17.50 -2.18
CA ALA A 230 -0.77 -17.10 -2.82
C ALA A 230 0.44 -17.52 -1.96
N ASN A 231 1.62 -17.01 -2.27
CA ASN A 231 2.82 -17.34 -1.50
C ASN A 231 2.79 -16.67 -0.11
N SER A 232 2.36 -15.42 -0.05
CA SER A 232 2.16 -14.69 1.20
C SER A 232 1.12 -15.37 2.08
N ILE A 233 1.47 -15.60 3.35
CA ILE A 233 0.67 -16.41 4.28
C ILE A 233 -0.72 -15.82 4.61
N TRP A 234 -0.88 -14.52 4.36
CA TRP A 234 -2.09 -13.75 4.60
C TRP A 234 -2.99 -13.63 3.35
N LEU A 235 -2.51 -13.95 2.14
CA LEU A 235 -3.21 -13.68 0.89
C LEU A 235 -3.97 -14.91 0.37
N TYR A 236 -5.19 -15.08 0.86
CA TYR A 236 -6.14 -16.07 0.35
C TYR A 236 -6.82 -15.58 -0.94
N ILE A 237 -6.99 -16.47 -1.92
CA ILE A 237 -7.58 -16.13 -3.23
C ILE A 237 -9.10 -16.30 -3.14
N VAL A 238 -9.81 -15.17 -2.97
CA VAL A 238 -11.27 -15.12 -2.76
C VAL A 238 -11.91 -14.06 -3.67
N PRO A 239 -12.09 -14.36 -4.97
CA PRO A 239 -12.59 -13.39 -5.95
C PRO A 239 -13.99 -12.85 -5.67
N SER A 240 -14.86 -13.66 -5.04
CA SER A 240 -16.22 -13.24 -4.66
C SER A 240 -16.21 -12.07 -3.67
N GLY A 241 -15.23 -12.02 -2.77
CA GLY A 241 -15.11 -10.94 -1.79
C GLY A 241 -14.94 -9.57 -2.44
N MET A 242 -14.30 -9.49 -3.61
CA MET A 242 -14.22 -8.23 -4.36
C MET A 242 -15.59 -7.74 -4.84
N ARG A 243 -16.45 -8.65 -5.32
CA ARG A 243 -17.81 -8.29 -5.75
C ARG A 243 -18.65 -7.83 -4.58
N GLU A 244 -18.63 -8.58 -3.49
CA GLU A 244 -19.40 -8.24 -2.29
C GLU A 244 -18.95 -6.89 -1.71
N LEU A 245 -17.64 -6.63 -1.66
CA LEU A 245 -17.11 -5.34 -1.25
C LEU A 245 -17.59 -4.18 -2.13
N MET A 246 -17.51 -4.33 -3.46
CA MET A 246 -17.95 -3.27 -4.38
C MET A 246 -19.47 -3.01 -4.26
N ASN A 247 -20.27 -4.06 -4.10
CA ASN A 247 -21.71 -3.94 -3.86
C ASN A 247 -22.01 -3.24 -2.53
N TYR A 248 -21.30 -3.64 -1.47
CA TYR A 248 -21.41 -3.00 -0.15
C TYR A 248 -21.08 -1.51 -0.22
N VAL A 249 -19.98 -1.13 -0.90
CA VAL A 249 -19.59 0.28 -1.06
C VAL A 249 -20.66 1.06 -1.81
N LYS A 250 -21.21 0.47 -2.88
CA LYS A 250 -22.29 1.06 -3.67
C LYS A 250 -23.52 1.35 -2.81
N GLU A 251 -23.99 0.37 -2.05
CA GLU A 251 -25.20 0.49 -1.22
C GLU A 251 -24.98 1.42 -0.02
N ARG A 252 -23.86 1.25 0.68
CA ARG A 252 -23.61 1.90 1.96
C ARG A 252 -23.21 3.37 1.83
N TYR A 253 -22.47 3.70 0.77
CA TYR A 253 -21.87 5.03 0.56
C TYR A 253 -22.46 5.78 -0.64
N ASN A 254 -23.63 5.35 -1.12
CA ASN A 254 -24.35 5.99 -2.22
C ASN A 254 -23.52 6.05 -3.53
N SER A 255 -22.89 4.92 -3.87
CA SER A 255 -22.20 4.68 -5.14
C SER A 255 -21.15 5.74 -5.51
N PRO A 256 -20.11 5.97 -4.67
CA PRO A 256 -19.03 6.88 -4.99
C PRO A 256 -18.22 6.37 -6.20
N THR A 257 -17.47 7.26 -6.85
CA THR A 257 -16.45 6.82 -7.82
C THR A 257 -15.34 6.06 -7.11
N VAL A 258 -15.11 4.81 -7.50
CA VAL A 258 -14.08 3.93 -6.93
C VAL A 258 -13.08 3.54 -8.00
N TYR A 259 -11.80 3.56 -7.64
CA TYR A 259 -10.72 2.97 -8.41
C TYR A 259 -10.12 1.84 -7.57
N ILE A 260 -9.99 0.64 -8.15
CA ILE A 260 -9.21 -0.44 -7.53
C ILE A 260 -7.74 -0.13 -7.79
N THR A 261 -7.07 0.44 -6.79
CA THR A 261 -5.70 0.96 -6.94
C THR A 261 -4.61 -0.10 -6.77
N GLU A 262 -4.93 -1.25 -6.17
CA GLU A 262 -4.08 -2.45 -6.07
C GLU A 262 -4.94 -3.72 -6.05
N ASN A 263 -4.54 -4.73 -6.82
CA ASN A 263 -5.08 -6.09 -6.75
C ASN A 263 -4.09 -7.04 -7.43
N GLY A 264 -3.65 -8.09 -6.74
CA GLY A 264 -2.65 -9.01 -7.27
C GLY A 264 -2.32 -10.15 -6.32
N MET A 265 -1.43 -11.02 -6.75
CA MET A 265 -0.89 -12.11 -5.93
C MET A 265 0.60 -12.31 -6.17
N ASP A 266 1.29 -12.78 -5.13
CA ASP A 266 2.71 -13.09 -5.15
C ASP A 266 2.98 -14.58 -5.44
N ASP A 267 4.14 -14.83 -6.02
CA ASP A 267 4.69 -16.18 -6.22
C ASP A 267 5.85 -16.43 -5.27
N GLY A 268 6.13 -17.70 -5.00
CA GLY A 268 7.27 -18.09 -4.18
C GLY A 268 8.58 -17.74 -4.87
N ASN A 269 9.46 -17.04 -4.15
CA ASN A 269 10.80 -16.77 -4.62
C ASN A 269 11.74 -17.94 -4.26
N SER A 270 12.43 -18.49 -5.25
CA SER A 270 13.43 -19.55 -5.06
C SER A 270 14.59 -19.34 -6.02
N PRO A 271 15.85 -19.40 -5.54
CA PRO A 271 17.03 -19.26 -6.41
C PRO A 271 17.16 -20.42 -7.41
N PHE A 272 16.37 -21.48 -7.26
CA PHE A 272 16.34 -22.64 -8.15
C PHE A 272 15.26 -22.55 -9.23
N THR A 273 14.37 -21.55 -9.19
CA THR A 273 13.35 -21.35 -10.21
C THR A 273 13.97 -20.66 -11.42
N SER A 274 13.92 -21.30 -12.58
CA SER A 274 14.40 -20.70 -13.84
C SER A 274 13.48 -19.54 -14.27
N ILE A 275 14.00 -18.58 -15.03
CA ILE A 275 13.16 -17.51 -15.62
C ILE A 275 12.03 -18.11 -16.47
N GLN A 276 12.32 -19.18 -17.24
CA GLN A 276 11.32 -19.83 -18.08
C GLN A 276 10.17 -20.45 -17.27
N ASP A 277 10.44 -20.89 -16.04
CA ASP A 277 9.41 -21.43 -15.15
C ASP A 277 8.71 -20.32 -14.36
N ALA A 278 9.43 -19.28 -13.95
CA ALA A 278 8.84 -18.10 -13.30
C ALA A 278 7.84 -17.37 -14.22
N LEU A 279 8.09 -17.38 -15.53
CA LEU A 279 7.18 -16.81 -16.54
C LEU A 279 5.92 -17.67 -16.78
N LYS A 280 5.82 -18.89 -16.24
CA LYS A 280 4.63 -19.75 -16.37
C LYS A 280 3.62 -19.46 -15.26
N ASP A 281 3.11 -18.24 -15.21
CA ASP A 281 2.30 -17.71 -14.12
C ASP A 281 0.78 -17.93 -14.29
N SER A 282 0.39 -19.11 -14.78
CA SER A 282 -1.02 -19.50 -15.01
C SER A 282 -1.95 -19.26 -13.81
N LYS A 283 -1.41 -19.36 -12.59
CA LYS A 283 -2.13 -19.06 -11.35
C LYS A 283 -2.46 -17.56 -11.23
N ARG A 284 -1.52 -16.67 -11.53
CA ARG A 284 -1.73 -15.21 -11.56
C ARG A 284 -2.70 -14.81 -12.66
N ILE A 285 -2.59 -15.42 -13.84
CA ILE A 285 -3.55 -15.22 -14.94
C ILE A 285 -4.97 -15.60 -14.50
N LYS A 286 -5.13 -16.75 -13.84
CA LYS A 286 -6.44 -17.17 -13.30
C LYS A 286 -6.94 -16.19 -12.22
N TYR A 287 -6.07 -15.78 -11.30
CA TYR A 287 -6.39 -14.80 -10.26
C TYR A 287 -6.99 -13.54 -10.87
N HIS A 288 -6.31 -12.89 -11.83
CA HIS A 288 -6.83 -11.66 -12.43
C HIS A 288 -8.13 -11.90 -13.20
N ASN A 289 -8.24 -12.99 -13.96
CA ASN A 289 -9.48 -13.32 -14.66
C ASN A 289 -10.67 -13.46 -13.70
N ASP A 290 -10.49 -14.16 -12.57
CA ASP A 290 -11.57 -14.37 -11.61
C ASP A 290 -11.96 -13.06 -10.91
N TYR A 291 -10.98 -12.25 -10.46
CA TYR A 291 -11.25 -10.98 -9.77
C TYR A 291 -11.87 -9.94 -10.71
N LEU A 292 -11.34 -9.78 -11.93
CA LEU A 292 -11.91 -8.87 -12.94
C LEU A 292 -13.33 -9.29 -13.34
N SER A 293 -13.61 -10.59 -13.43
CA SER A 293 -14.98 -11.08 -13.69
C SER A 293 -15.95 -10.70 -12.57
N ASN A 294 -15.50 -10.73 -11.31
CA ASN A 294 -16.30 -10.33 -10.15
C ASN A 294 -16.52 -8.81 -10.09
N VAL A 295 -15.51 -8.01 -10.42
CA VAL A 295 -15.66 -6.55 -10.58
C VAL A 295 -16.66 -6.25 -11.70
N ALA A 296 -16.53 -6.88 -12.86
CA ALA A 296 -17.44 -6.70 -13.99
C ALA A 296 -18.89 -7.10 -13.63
N ALA A 297 -19.07 -8.10 -12.78
CA ALA A 297 -20.38 -8.49 -12.27
C ALA A 297 -20.97 -7.43 -11.31
N SER A 298 -20.14 -6.79 -10.49
CA SER A 298 -20.56 -5.69 -9.60
C SER A 298 -20.92 -4.41 -10.37
N ILE A 299 -20.22 -4.08 -11.46
CA ILE A 299 -20.55 -2.93 -12.31
C ILE A 299 -21.94 -3.08 -12.97
N LYS A 300 -22.37 -4.32 -13.24
CA LYS A 300 -23.67 -4.63 -13.85
C LYS A 300 -24.81 -4.77 -12.83
N TYR A 301 -24.47 -4.89 -11.54
CA TYR A 301 -25.41 -4.83 -10.43
C TYR A 301 -25.85 -3.38 -10.22
#